data_AF-A0A6J1AM79-F1
#
_entry.id   AF-A0A6J1AM79-F1
#
_cell.length_a   1.000
_cell.length_b   1.000
_cell.length_c   1.000
_cell.angle_alpha   90.00
_cell.angle_beta   90.00
_cell.angle_gamma   90.00
#
_symmetry.space_group_name_H-M   'P 1'
#
loop_
_entity.id
_entity.type
_entity.pdbx_description
1 polymer ?
#
loop_
_entity_poly.entity_id
_entity_poly.type
_entity_poly.pdbx_seq_one_letter_code
_entity_poly.pdbx_strand_id
1 'polypeptide(L)'
;MVQQKIVISANMGCDKCRVKALQVAATTNGVVSVAVEGADKDKLVVKGDGVDSVELIRSLRKKVRAATLLSVEEEKEKAQKEETGKGKDEKEEVPTPIQSWHPYPPYELIIYEGHPSICPLFVW
;
A
#
# COMPACT_ATOMS: atom_id res chain seq x y z
N MET A 1 14.94 -11.04 -19.97
CA MET A 1 14.33 -9.94 -19.21
C MET A 1 12.86 -10.29 -19.08
N VAL A 2 12.31 -10.27 -17.87
CA VAL A 2 10.91 -10.65 -17.62
C VAL A 2 10.19 -9.36 -17.29
N GLN A 3 9.44 -8.85 -18.26
CA GLN A 3 8.62 -7.68 -18.02
C GLN A 3 7.38 -8.10 -17.24
N GLN A 4 6.95 -7.27 -16.32
CA GLN A 4 5.77 -7.45 -15.50
C GLN A 4 4.82 -6.29 -15.74
N LYS A 5 3.54 -6.60 -15.91
CA LYS A 5 2.44 -5.64 -15.97
C LYS A 5 1.60 -5.82 -14.71
N ILE A 6 1.58 -4.79 -13.88
CA ILE A 6 0.89 -4.77 -12.60
C ILE A 6 -0.26 -3.77 -12.69
N VAL A 7 -1.47 -4.20 -12.36
CA VAL A 7 -2.66 -3.34 -12.32
C VAL A 7 -3.11 -3.18 -10.88
N ILE A 8 -3.21 -1.94 -10.44
CA ILE A 8 -3.56 -1.56 -9.06
C ILE A 8 -4.76 -0.63 -9.10
N SER A 9 -5.78 -0.88 -8.29
CA SER A 9 -6.79 0.14 -8.00
C SER A 9 -6.33 0.99 -6.82
N ALA A 10 -6.40 2.30 -6.95
CA ALA A 10 -6.05 3.25 -5.90
C ALA A 10 -7.11 4.35 -5.83
N ASN A 11 -7.46 4.77 -4.61
CA ASN A 11 -8.41 5.87 -4.44
C ASN A 11 -7.70 7.20 -4.70
N MET A 12 -7.90 7.76 -5.90
CA MET A 12 -7.21 8.97 -6.39
C MET A 12 -8.17 10.16 -6.60
N GLY A 13 -9.21 10.26 -5.78
CA GLY A 13 -10.23 11.31 -5.87
C GLY A 13 -9.71 12.75 -5.73
N CYS A 14 -8.48 12.97 -5.24
CA CYS A 14 -7.88 14.29 -5.08
C CYS A 14 -6.64 14.50 -5.97
N ASP A 15 -6.40 15.70 -6.49
CA ASP A 15 -5.26 15.97 -7.38
C ASP A 15 -3.91 15.71 -6.68
N LYS A 16 -3.80 16.09 -5.39
CA LYS A 16 -2.61 15.78 -4.56
C LYS A 16 -2.40 14.28 -4.38
N CYS A 17 -3.48 13.49 -4.39
CA CYS A 17 -3.45 12.03 -4.25
C CYS A 17 -2.89 11.41 -5.53
N ARG A 18 -3.36 11.87 -6.70
CA ARG A 18 -2.88 11.43 -8.02
C ARG A 18 -1.39 11.68 -8.20
N VAL A 19 -0.93 12.90 -7.90
CA VAL A 19 0.50 13.25 -8.03
C VAL A 19 1.36 12.37 -7.14
N LYS A 20 0.95 12.12 -5.88
CA LYS A 20 1.67 11.24 -4.96
C LYS A 20 1.67 9.78 -5.41
N ALA A 21 0.54 9.28 -5.92
CA ALA A 21 0.43 7.92 -6.41
C ALA A 21 1.38 7.68 -7.60
N LEU A 22 1.34 8.60 -8.57
CA LEU A 22 2.25 8.61 -9.72
C LEU A 22 3.70 8.71 -9.30
N GLN A 23 4.02 9.62 -8.36
CA GLN A 23 5.39 9.78 -7.86
C GLN A 23 5.89 8.48 -7.22
N VAL A 24 5.10 7.84 -6.35
CA VAL A 24 5.48 6.56 -5.72
C VAL A 24 5.75 5.50 -6.79
N ALA A 25 4.83 5.32 -7.74
CA ALA A 25 4.98 4.34 -8.82
C ALA A 25 6.17 4.63 -9.73
N ALA A 26 6.50 5.90 -9.99
CA ALA A 26 7.66 6.27 -10.79
C ALA A 26 8.99 6.09 -10.03
N THR A 27 8.98 6.25 -8.70
CA THR A 27 10.19 6.11 -7.86
C THR A 27 10.51 4.67 -7.47
N THR A 28 9.58 3.72 -7.65
CA THR A 28 9.82 2.31 -7.35
C THR A 28 10.84 1.70 -8.31
N ASN A 29 11.75 0.92 -7.75
CA ASN A 29 12.79 0.25 -8.52
C ASN A 29 12.19 -0.73 -9.53
N GLY A 30 12.80 -0.81 -10.71
CA GLY A 30 12.37 -1.72 -11.78
C GLY A 30 11.22 -1.19 -12.64
N VAL A 31 10.60 -0.06 -12.28
CA VAL A 31 9.51 0.52 -13.09
C VAL A 31 10.05 1.21 -14.34
N VAL A 32 9.48 0.85 -15.48
CA VAL A 32 9.80 1.41 -16.80
C VAL A 32 8.71 2.37 -17.27
N SER A 33 7.44 2.07 -16.98
CA SER A 33 6.31 2.90 -17.38
C SER A 33 5.17 2.84 -16.37
N VAL A 34 4.47 3.96 -16.23
CA VAL A 34 3.29 4.11 -15.38
C VAL A 34 2.20 4.81 -16.18
N ALA A 35 1.00 4.24 -16.18
CA ALA A 35 -0.18 4.81 -16.80
C ALA A 35 -1.35 4.81 -15.81
N VAL A 36 -2.27 5.77 -15.98
CA VAL A 36 -3.53 5.82 -15.24
C VAL A 36 -4.66 5.51 -16.21
N GLU A 37 -5.48 4.53 -15.84
CA GLU A 37 -6.59 4.02 -16.64
C GLU A 37 -7.91 4.07 -15.84
N GLY A 38 -9.02 3.84 -16.54
CA GLY A 38 -10.38 3.87 -15.99
C GLY A 38 -11.06 5.22 -16.16
N ALA A 39 -12.39 5.21 -16.30
CA ALA A 39 -13.21 6.41 -16.46
C ALA A 39 -13.01 7.40 -15.30
N ASP A 40 -12.96 6.86 -14.09
CA ASP A 40 -12.77 7.61 -12.84
C ASP A 40 -11.29 7.88 -12.51
N LYS A 41 -10.36 7.40 -13.35
CA LYS A 41 -8.91 7.51 -13.15
C LYS A 41 -8.43 6.87 -11.84
N ASP A 42 -9.04 5.75 -11.46
CA ASP A 42 -8.73 5.02 -10.23
C ASP A 42 -7.84 3.79 -10.45
N LYS A 43 -7.47 3.47 -11.69
CA LYS A 43 -6.60 2.33 -12.01
C LYS A 43 -5.22 2.82 -12.40
N LEU A 44 -4.19 2.20 -11.81
CA LEU A 44 -2.79 2.51 -12.04
C LEU A 44 -2.13 1.26 -12.62
N VAL A 45 -1.63 1.38 -13.84
CA VAL A 45 -0.95 0.32 -14.57
C VAL A 45 0.55 0.60 -14.54
N VAL A 46 1.31 -0.32 -13.96
CA VAL A 46 2.77 -0.24 -13.85
C VAL A 46 3.38 -1.33 -14.71
N LYS A 47 4.33 -0.95 -15.56
CA LYS A 47 5.15 -1.88 -16.34
C LYS A 47 6.61 -1.77 -15.90
N GLY A 48 7.28 -2.89 -15.70
CA GLY A 48 8.68 -2.89 -15.29
C GLY A 48 9.31 -4.28 -15.25
N ASP A 49 10.62 -4.35 -15.01
CA ASP A 49 11.38 -5.58 -14.79
C ASP A 49 11.86 -5.61 -13.33
N GLY A 50 11.55 -6.69 -12.61
CA GLY A 50 11.91 -6.83 -11.19
C GLY A 50 11.11 -5.93 -10.23
N VAL A 51 9.86 -5.61 -10.53
CA VAL A 51 9.02 -4.75 -9.68
C VAL A 51 8.45 -5.54 -8.51
N ASP A 52 8.76 -5.14 -7.27
CA ASP A 52 8.11 -5.69 -6.09
C ASP A 52 6.68 -5.14 -5.94
N SER A 53 5.70 -5.94 -6.38
CA SER A 53 4.27 -5.62 -6.28
C SER A 53 3.79 -5.36 -4.85
N VAL A 54 4.38 -6.02 -3.85
CA VAL A 54 4.00 -5.88 -2.45
C VAL A 54 4.55 -4.58 -1.86
N GLU A 55 5.82 -4.26 -2.13
CA GLU A 55 6.42 -3.00 -1.73
C GLU A 55 5.71 -1.81 -2.39
N LEU A 56 5.41 -1.91 -3.67
CA LEU A 56 4.66 -0.89 -4.41
C LEU A 56 3.30 -0.62 -3.76
N ILE A 57 2.51 -1.66 -3.46
CA ILE A 57 1.21 -1.48 -2.79
C ILE A 57 1.34 -0.95 -1.38
N ARG A 58 2.33 -1.41 -0.61
CA ARG A 58 2.60 -0.87 0.73
C ARG A 58 2.90 0.62 0.67
N SER A 59 3.72 1.05 -0.28
CA SER A 59 4.09 2.45 -0.47
C SER A 59 2.89 3.30 -0.90
N LEU A 60 2.04 2.77 -1.78
CA LEU A 60 0.80 3.43 -2.18
C LEU A 60 -0.18 3.56 -1.01
N ARG A 61 -0.39 2.51 -0.21
CA ARG A 61 -1.27 2.59 0.98
C ARG A 61 -0.81 3.64 1.99
N LYS A 62 0.51 3.77 2.19
CA LYS A 62 1.09 4.81 3.06
C LYS A 62 0.80 6.24 2.58
N LYS A 63 0.76 6.48 1.27
CA LYS A 63 0.66 7.85 0.71
C LYS A 63 -0.73 8.23 0.22
N VAL A 64 -1.51 7.27 -0.26
CA VAL A 64 -2.78 7.46 -0.98
C VAL A 64 -3.98 6.81 -0.24
N ARG A 65 -3.77 6.35 1.00
CA ARG A 65 -4.74 5.70 1.92
C ARG A 65 -5.16 4.29 1.52
N ALA A 66 -5.69 4.10 0.32
CA ALA A 66 -6.25 2.82 -0.12
C ALA A 66 -5.73 2.43 -1.50
N ALA A 67 -5.15 1.23 -1.58
CA ALA A 67 -4.70 0.62 -2.82
C ALA A 67 -4.88 -0.91 -2.77
N THR A 68 -5.35 -1.50 -3.85
CA THR A 68 -5.64 -2.93 -3.98
C THR A 68 -5.00 -3.47 -5.26
N LEU A 69 -4.32 -4.62 -5.13
CA LEU A 69 -3.77 -5.33 -6.28
C LEU A 69 -4.92 -5.95 -7.07
N LEU A 70 -4.98 -5.70 -8.38
CA LEU A 70 -5.96 -6.35 -9.24
C LEU A 70 -5.33 -7.51 -10.03
N SER A 71 -4.16 -7.29 -10.63
CA SER A 71 -3.48 -8.31 -11.41
C SER A 71 -1.97 -8.08 -11.48
N VAL A 72 -1.22 -9.17 -11.59
CA VAL A 72 0.21 -9.19 -11.90
C VAL A 72 0.39 -10.18 -13.05
N GLU A 73 0.83 -9.69 -14.20
CA GLU A 73 1.05 -10.49 -15.39
C GLU A 73 2.52 -10.43 -15.78
N GLU A 74 3.15 -11.60 -15.95
CA GLU A 74 4.51 -11.67 -16.49
C GLU A 74 4.45 -11.65 -18.02
N GLU A 75 4.77 -10.50 -18.59
CA GLU A 75 4.93 -10.29 -20.02
C GLU A 75 6.30 -10.87 -20.44
N LYS A 76 6.33 -12.20 -20.67
CA LYS A 76 7.45 -12.85 -21.36
C LYS A 76 7.36 -12.43 -22.81
N GLU A 77 8.39 -11.76 -23.33
CA GLU A 77 8.55 -11.43 -24.73
C GLU A 77 8.35 -12.69 -25.60
N LYS A 78 7.13 -12.88 -26.09
CA LYS A 78 6.79 -13.85 -27.12
C LYS A 78 6.06 -13.06 -28.20
N ALA A 79 6.64 -13.13 -29.39
CA ALA A 79 6.09 -12.59 -30.62
C ALA A 79 4.57 -12.83 -30.72
N GLN A 80 3.84 -11.74 -30.95
CA GLN A 80 2.46 -11.61 -31.43
C GLN A 80 1.54 -12.84 -31.42
N LYS A 81 0.42 -12.73 -30.70
CA LYS A 81 -0.93 -12.98 -31.24
C LYS A 81 -2.00 -12.32 -30.37
N GLU A 82 -2.79 -11.44 -31.01
CA GLU A 82 -4.09 -10.95 -30.53
C GLU A 82 -5.10 -12.10 -30.51
N GLU A 83 -5.88 -12.25 -29.43
CA GLU A 83 -7.24 -12.80 -29.47
C GLU A 83 -8.01 -12.31 -28.22
N THR A 84 -9.10 -11.59 -28.47
CA THR A 84 -10.06 -11.03 -27.52
C THR A 84 -10.91 -12.09 -26.79
N GLY A 85 -11.14 -11.86 -25.48
CA GLY A 85 -12.48 -11.95 -24.88
C GLY A 85 -12.91 -13.26 -24.20
N LYS A 86 -13.13 -13.20 -22.87
CA LYS A 86 -14.45 -13.32 -22.22
C LYS A 86 -14.27 -13.36 -20.70
N GLY A 87 -14.98 -12.47 -20.00
CA GLY A 87 -15.06 -12.48 -18.55
C GLY A 87 -15.87 -13.65 -18.01
N LYS A 88 -15.65 -13.94 -16.73
CA LYS A 88 -16.70 -14.38 -15.82
C LYS A 88 -16.52 -13.68 -14.48
N ASP A 89 -17.56 -12.93 -14.16
CA ASP A 89 -18.00 -12.57 -12.83
C ASP A 89 -18.15 -13.88 -12.04
N GLU A 90 -17.34 -14.06 -10.99
CA GLU A 90 -17.66 -15.00 -9.92
C GLU A 90 -17.28 -14.36 -8.60
N LYS A 91 -18.33 -14.12 -7.82
CA LYS A 91 -18.37 -13.49 -6.53
C LYS A 91 -17.72 -14.43 -5.52
N GLU A 92 -16.42 -14.26 -5.26
CA GLU A 92 -15.77 -14.93 -4.14
C GLU A 92 -15.81 -14.01 -2.92
N GLU A 93 -16.62 -14.43 -1.97
CA GLU A 93 -16.85 -13.81 -0.67
C GLU A 93 -15.50 -13.59 0.02
N VAL A 94 -15.05 -12.33 0.04
CA VAL A 94 -13.83 -11.92 0.75
C VAL A 94 -13.97 -12.42 2.18
N PRO A 95 -13.15 -13.38 2.67
CA PRO A 95 -13.12 -13.65 4.10
C PRO A 95 -12.64 -12.35 4.72
N THR A 96 -13.58 -11.65 5.35
CA THR A 96 -13.30 -10.43 6.09
C THR A 96 -12.11 -10.73 6.99
N PRO A 97 -10.98 -10.01 6.84
CA PRO A 97 -9.89 -10.19 7.77
C PRO A 97 -10.48 -9.86 9.14
N ILE A 98 -10.61 -10.87 9.99
CA ILE A 98 -11.02 -10.71 11.37
C ILE A 98 -10.04 -9.69 11.93
N GLN A 99 -10.48 -8.45 12.10
CA GLN A 99 -9.76 -7.48 12.89
C GLN A 99 -9.83 -8.04 14.30
N SER A 100 -8.87 -8.89 14.68
CA SER A 100 -8.65 -9.20 16.08
C SER A 100 -8.20 -7.90 16.70
N TRP A 101 -9.16 -7.19 17.26
CA TRP A 101 -8.93 -6.14 18.22
C TRP A 101 -8.18 -6.81 19.36
N HIS A 102 -6.86 -6.77 19.32
CA HIS A 102 -6.05 -6.87 20.52
C HIS A 102 -6.24 -5.53 21.21
N PRO A 103 -6.97 -5.46 22.34
CA PRO A 103 -6.94 -4.27 23.16
C PRO A 103 -5.47 -4.05 23.50
N TYR A 104 -4.94 -2.89 23.11
CA TYR A 104 -3.65 -2.45 23.62
C TYR A 104 -3.70 -2.59 25.14
N PRO A 105 -2.70 -3.24 25.79
CA PRO A 105 -2.67 -3.27 27.23
C PRO A 105 -2.66 -1.81 27.73
N PRO A 106 -3.48 -1.47 28.74
CA PRO A 106 -3.47 -0.13 29.30
C PRO A 106 -2.04 0.15 29.78
N TYR A 107 -1.45 1.21 29.23
CA TYR A 107 -0.19 1.75 29.73
C TYR A 107 -0.44 2.13 31.18
N GLU A 108 0.11 1.37 32.13
CA GLU A 108 0.17 1.84 33.50
C GLU A 108 1.06 3.09 33.50
N LEU A 109 0.43 4.21 33.80
CA LEU A 109 1.10 5.42 34.26
C LEU A 109 1.85 5.04 35.53
N ILE A 110 3.14 4.70 35.38
CA ILE A 110 4.06 4.62 36.50
C ILE A 110 4.21 6.07 36.98
N ILE A 111 3.38 6.46 37.94
CA ILE A 111 3.62 7.66 38.74
C ILE A 111 4.92 7.36 39.48
N TYR A 112 6.02 7.95 39.03
CA TYR A 112 7.23 8.00 39.83
C TYR A 112 6.86 8.82 41.06
N GLU A 113 6.57 8.15 42.18
CA GLU A 113 6.62 8.79 43.48
C GLU A 113 8.05 9.32 43.61
N GLY A 114 8.20 10.61 43.32
CA GLY A 114 9.40 11.35 43.66
C GLY A 114 9.56 11.23 45.16
N HIS A 115 10.40 10.29 45.58
CA HIS A 115 10.97 10.24 46.92
C HIS A 115 11.31 11.68 47.36
N PRO A 116 10.64 12.24 48.39
CA PRO A 116 11.20 13.37 49.09
C PRO A 116 12.31 12.84 49.99
N SER A 117 13.41 12.39 49.38
CA SER A 117 14.69 12.21 50.06
C SER A 117 15.38 13.57 50.17
N ILE A 118 14.71 14.51 50.83
CA ILE A 118 15.33 15.71 51.36
C ILE A 118 15.00 15.72 52.85
N CYS A 119 15.80 14.94 53.58
CA CYS A 119 16.22 15.37 54.89
C CYS A 119 16.96 16.70 54.73
N PRO A 120 16.68 17.69 55.57
CA PRO A 120 17.73 18.06 56.49
C PRO A 120 17.24 18.18 57.93
N LEU A 121 18.15 17.80 58.81
CA LEU A 121 18.20 18.05 60.24
C LEU A 121 18.04 19.55 60.55
N PHE A 122 17.18 19.89 61.52
CA PHE A 122 17.14 21.07 62.43
C PHE A 122 15.71 21.09 63.03
N VAL A 123 15.38 20.92 64.31
CA VAL A 123 16.02 21.22 65.61
C VAL A 123 16.56 22.65 65.68
N TRP A 124 15.67 23.64 65.80
CA TRP A 124 15.40 24.34 67.08
C TRP A 124 14.13 25.19 66.95
#